data_AF-A0A3Q3F5B3-F1
#
_entry.id   AF-A0A3Q3F5B3-F1
#
_cell.length_a   1.000
_cell.length_b   1.000
_cell.length_c   1.000
_cell.angle_alpha   90.00
_cell.angle_beta   90.00
_cell.angle_gamma   90.00
#
_symmetry.space_group_name_H-M   'P 1'
#
loop_
_entity.id
_entity.type
_entity.pdbx_description
1 polymer ?
#
loop_
_entity_poly.entity_id
_entity_poly.type
_entity_poly.pdbx_seq_one_letter_code
_entity_poly.pdbx_strand_id
1 'polypeptide(L)'
;MDSEPENTESEVKNDTDMVSAGLTNNEEFSSFPDNGNRTVPVEIEASGHDEEIPESVKATEEAPDEEGATSEPEENTADELPDSNPDFDMKVNTANELPMSHEESVVFEINSTDDGGPPRLHLESPDKETTSPQEEEDEAEEEEPSAAEKAETCYKEYAKLLQELCEQRHLANQRSSLLQVKLVEYFRKKGGDDVQVEREKQASEQLQEYERCMNMLMELKQQINTESESAQQQEDELRVQSQEKLEKVDKEWRAFVALKQDVAVSLLGRLLGKQAAQAKVESTLAGEQLRQDELIKLRLKHRHLRMKIHRLEAELRDRDDKRDPLQLQFERLQAERLELRKQTEKQHEESLKIRKKISSSLEVLSNVKEKLSWGQMEVQAKKEQLAEVEVTLARKRELLTRIKKTRNGLQRDNLRLKERGGLLGNRALLRDFEDTVDSADLLEEKLEKLKLRLSVAGGRKT
;
A
#
# COMPACT_ATOMS: atom_id res chain seq x y z
N MET A 1 34.81 27.10 -46.20
CA MET A 1 34.16 26.63 -47.42
C MET A 1 33.21 25.51 -47.08
N ASP A 2 31.95 25.73 -46.74
CA ASP A 2 31.18 26.87 -46.24
C ASP A 2 29.77 26.29 -45.95
N SER A 3 29.09 26.90 -44.98
CA SER A 3 27.63 26.97 -44.82
C SER A 3 26.85 25.75 -44.29
N GLU A 4 26.46 25.83 -43.01
CA GLU A 4 25.09 26.09 -42.48
C GLU A 4 23.85 25.81 -43.37
N PRO A 5 22.63 25.54 -42.82
CA PRO A 5 22.08 26.25 -41.65
C PRO A 5 21.09 25.55 -40.67
N GLU A 6 20.84 26.29 -39.58
CA GLU A 6 19.54 26.59 -38.91
C GLU A 6 18.86 25.65 -37.88
N ASN A 7 19.11 26.02 -36.62
CA ASN A 7 18.18 26.26 -35.49
C ASN A 7 16.67 26.03 -35.68
N THR A 8 16.06 25.35 -34.70
CA THR A 8 14.86 25.86 -34.00
C THR A 8 14.87 25.44 -32.53
N GLU A 9 14.61 26.43 -31.68
CA GLU A 9 14.50 26.38 -30.22
C GLU A 9 13.14 25.83 -29.79
N SER A 10 13.07 25.19 -28.63
CA SER A 10 11.99 25.41 -27.66
C SER A 10 12.38 24.85 -26.29
N GLU A 11 12.56 25.79 -25.38
CA GLU A 11 12.86 25.64 -23.96
C GLU A 11 11.53 25.73 -23.19
N VAL A 12 11.21 24.73 -22.35
CA VAL A 12 10.32 24.93 -21.20
C VAL A 12 10.82 24.08 -20.04
N LYS A 13 11.41 24.76 -19.06
CA LYS A 13 11.72 24.26 -17.72
C LYS A 13 10.44 24.33 -16.87
N ASN A 14 10.11 23.26 -16.15
CA ASN A 14 9.17 23.30 -15.03
C ASN A 14 9.95 22.93 -13.77
N ASP A 15 10.07 23.89 -12.86
CA ASP A 15 10.53 23.66 -11.49
C ASP A 15 9.61 24.42 -10.54
N THR A 16 9.07 23.64 -9.59
CA THR A 16 9.05 23.93 -8.16
C THR A 16 8.27 25.17 -7.67
N ASP A 17 7.09 24.93 -7.09
CA ASP A 17 6.44 25.86 -6.18
C ASP A 17 6.35 25.28 -4.76
N MET A 18 6.90 26.03 -3.81
CA MET A 18 6.69 25.90 -2.37
C MET A 18 6.60 27.31 -1.77
N VAL A 19 5.67 27.46 -0.81
CA VAL A 19 5.61 28.50 0.26
C VAL A 19 4.75 29.77 0.00
N SER A 20 3.57 29.73 0.63
CA SER A 20 3.02 30.68 1.63
C SER A 20 3.11 32.20 1.43
N ALA A 21 1.95 32.87 1.50
CA ALA A 21 1.64 33.93 2.47
C ALA A 21 0.21 34.48 2.20
N GLY A 22 -0.54 34.71 3.28
CA GLY A 22 -1.90 35.28 3.23
C GLY A 22 -1.95 36.80 3.36
N LEU A 23 -3.11 37.37 3.06
CA LEU A 23 -3.66 38.68 3.46
C LEU A 23 -5.20 38.59 3.24
N THR A 24 -6.03 38.57 4.28
CA THR A 24 -6.76 39.70 4.92
C THR A 24 -7.77 40.46 4.06
N ASN A 25 -9.01 40.47 4.57
CA ASN A 25 -10.09 41.47 4.50
C ASN A 25 -10.99 41.55 3.25
N ASN A 26 -12.28 41.26 3.42
CA ASN A 26 -13.30 42.32 3.49
C ASN A 26 -14.65 41.83 4.05
N GLU A 27 -15.21 42.68 4.91
CA GLU A 27 -16.59 42.78 5.39
C GLU A 27 -17.54 43.08 4.18
N GLU A 28 -18.87 43.01 4.18
CA GLU A 28 -19.91 43.30 5.19
C GLU A 28 -21.31 43.06 4.54
N PHE A 29 -22.38 43.12 5.36
CA PHE A 29 -23.85 43.10 5.06
C PHE A 29 -24.52 41.71 4.83
N SER A 30 -25.63 41.32 5.49
CA SER A 30 -26.79 42.09 5.98
C SER A 30 -27.68 41.28 6.98
N SER A 31 -27.96 41.93 8.12
CA SER A 31 -29.07 41.92 9.11
C SER A 31 -30.29 40.94 9.14
N PHE A 32 -30.48 40.34 10.36
CA PHE A 32 -31.64 40.33 11.33
C PHE A 32 -33.09 39.93 10.95
N PRO A 33 -34.02 39.68 11.91
CA PRO A 33 -33.95 38.98 13.23
C PRO A 33 -35.15 37.99 13.46
N ASP A 34 -35.12 37.14 14.50
CA ASP A 34 -36.30 36.96 15.38
C ASP A 34 -35.96 36.34 16.75
N ASN A 35 -36.74 36.77 17.73
CA ASN A 35 -36.59 36.71 19.17
C ASN A 35 -37.62 35.73 19.77
N GLY A 36 -37.33 35.07 20.89
CA GLY A 36 -38.35 34.21 21.51
C GLY A 36 -37.92 33.39 22.73
N ASN A 37 -37.52 34.06 23.80
CA ASN A 37 -37.47 33.50 25.16
C ASN A 37 -38.84 32.94 25.60
N ARG A 38 -38.85 31.81 26.33
CA ARG A 38 -39.70 31.69 27.53
C ARG A 38 -39.17 30.67 28.54
N THR A 39 -39.13 31.15 29.77
CA THR A 39 -38.51 30.62 30.98
C THR A 39 -39.62 30.13 31.94
N VAL A 40 -39.45 28.90 32.49
CA VAL A 40 -39.84 28.34 33.84
C VAL A 40 -41.29 28.53 34.39
N PRO A 41 -41.71 28.01 35.58
CA PRO A 41 -41.14 27.00 36.51
C PRO A 41 -42.16 26.03 37.17
N VAL A 42 -41.64 25.18 38.09
CA VAL A 42 -42.14 24.80 39.45
C VAL A 42 -42.09 23.28 39.66
N GLU A 43 -41.82 22.65 40.81
CA GLU A 43 -41.06 22.82 42.07
C GLU A 43 -41.51 21.61 42.97
N ILE A 44 -40.93 21.47 44.17
CA ILE A 44 -41.26 20.57 45.31
C ILE A 44 -40.33 19.31 45.40
N GLU A 45 -39.22 19.35 46.15
CA GLU A 45 -39.05 19.20 47.63
C GLU A 45 -39.17 17.72 48.12
N ALA A 46 -38.42 17.14 49.07
CA ALA A 46 -37.54 17.66 50.13
C ALA A 46 -36.65 16.57 50.79
N SER A 47 -35.73 17.07 51.64
CA SER A 47 -35.00 16.47 52.78
C SER A 47 -33.56 16.00 52.52
N GLY A 48 -32.52 16.36 53.29
CA GLY A 48 -32.42 17.23 54.47
C GLY A 48 -31.46 16.66 55.53
N HIS A 49 -30.53 17.52 56.01
CA HIS A 49 -29.57 17.43 57.13
C HIS A 49 -28.26 16.64 56.94
N ASP A 50 -27.04 17.19 57.10
CA ASP A 50 -26.35 18.16 58.00
C ASP A 50 -25.55 17.54 59.17
N GLU A 51 -24.38 18.15 59.36
CA GLU A 51 -23.53 18.28 60.55
C GLU A 51 -22.30 17.35 60.80
N GLU A 52 -21.15 18.06 60.77
CA GLU A 52 -20.03 18.06 61.73
C GLU A 52 -18.77 17.18 61.51
N ILE A 53 -17.65 17.90 61.32
CA ILE A 53 -16.26 17.56 61.66
C ILE A 53 -16.01 18.03 63.12
N PRO A 54 -15.03 17.51 63.89
CA PRO A 54 -13.68 18.11 63.83
C PRO A 54 -12.45 17.18 64.10
N GLU A 55 -11.32 17.61 63.54
CA GLU A 55 -9.94 17.71 64.08
C GLU A 55 -9.11 16.51 64.60
N SER A 56 -7.89 16.34 64.03
CA SER A 56 -6.60 16.79 64.62
C SER A 56 -5.40 16.13 63.87
N VAL A 57 -4.58 16.87 63.13
CA VAL A 57 -3.30 17.55 63.49
C VAL A 57 -2.19 16.59 63.99
N LYS A 58 -1.11 16.41 63.19
CA LYS A 58 0.20 17.08 63.44
C LYS A 58 1.23 16.79 62.34
N ALA A 59 1.78 17.86 61.78
CA ALA A 59 2.93 17.93 60.89
C ALA A 59 4.20 18.34 61.65
N THR A 60 5.38 17.98 61.15
CA THR A 60 6.64 18.76 61.19
C THR A 60 7.58 18.14 60.12
N GLU A 61 7.92 18.76 58.97
CA GLU A 61 8.95 19.82 58.73
C GLU A 61 10.37 19.36 59.18
N GLU A 62 11.49 19.45 58.44
CA GLU A 62 11.98 20.27 57.31
C GLU A 62 13.07 19.52 56.50
N ALA A 63 13.49 20.11 55.38
CA ALA A 63 14.41 19.62 54.33
C ALA A 63 15.91 19.97 54.58
N PRO A 64 16.75 20.22 53.55
CA PRO A 64 17.63 19.25 52.87
C PRO A 64 19.14 19.61 52.99
N ASP A 65 20.05 18.73 52.54
CA ASP A 65 21.38 19.16 52.04
C ASP A 65 22.09 18.08 51.19
N GLU A 66 23.07 18.59 50.46
CA GLU A 66 23.69 18.23 49.18
C GLU A 66 24.61 16.98 49.04
N GLU A 67 24.84 16.67 47.75
CA GLU A 67 26.08 16.20 47.09
C GLU A 67 26.72 14.83 47.42
N GLY A 68 27.21 14.16 46.36
CA GLY A 68 28.32 13.23 46.48
C GLY A 68 28.28 12.03 45.54
N ALA A 69 29.18 12.03 44.56
CA ALA A 69 29.30 11.09 43.45
C ALA A 69 29.99 9.74 43.77
N THR A 70 29.96 8.84 42.78
CA THR A 70 30.85 7.66 42.53
C THR A 70 30.63 6.45 43.47
N SER A 71 30.69 5.17 43.10
CA SER A 71 31.39 4.48 42.01
C SER A 71 30.80 3.06 41.81
N GLU A 72 31.18 2.48 40.67
CA GLU A 72 31.01 1.15 40.04
C GLU A 72 30.69 -0.13 40.86
N PRO A 73 30.13 -1.18 40.20
CA PRO A 73 29.83 -2.48 40.78
C PRO A 73 30.88 -3.55 40.44
N GLU A 74 31.10 -4.51 41.35
CA GLU A 74 31.81 -5.77 41.07
C GLU A 74 30.97 -7.01 41.40
N GLU A 75 30.98 -7.90 40.41
CA GLU A 75 31.00 -9.37 40.48
C GLU A 75 29.80 -10.22 40.92
N ASN A 76 29.31 -10.95 39.91
CA ASN A 76 29.14 -12.40 39.84
C ASN A 76 28.17 -13.10 40.79
N THR A 77 27.11 -13.68 40.21
CA THR A 77 26.84 -15.12 40.43
C THR A 77 25.89 -15.66 39.37
N ALA A 78 26.36 -16.70 38.67
CA ALA A 78 25.54 -17.65 37.95
C ALA A 78 24.93 -18.64 38.95
N ASP A 79 23.66 -19.02 38.79
CA ASP A 79 23.30 -20.43 38.56
C ASP A 79 21.78 -20.61 38.37
N GLU A 80 21.49 -21.44 37.37
CA GLU A 80 20.47 -22.51 37.30
C GLU A 80 19.04 -22.30 37.82
N LEU A 81 18.10 -22.35 36.87
CA LEU A 81 16.77 -22.98 37.00
C LEU A 81 16.95 -24.48 37.31
N PRO A 82 16.04 -25.16 38.05
CA PRO A 82 14.83 -25.67 37.40
C PRO A 82 13.57 -25.90 38.26
N ASP A 83 12.48 -26.12 37.50
CA ASP A 83 11.36 -27.05 37.78
C ASP A 83 10.23 -26.56 38.72
N SER A 84 8.93 -26.79 38.51
CA SER A 84 8.23 -27.87 37.78
C SER A 84 6.72 -27.53 37.61
N ASN A 85 6.13 -27.87 36.44
CA ASN A 85 4.86 -28.63 36.23
C ASN A 85 3.47 -28.13 36.74
N PRO A 86 2.31 -28.72 36.31
CA PRO A 86 1.99 -29.56 35.13
C PRO A 86 0.61 -29.28 34.43
N ASP A 87 0.40 -29.98 33.31
CA ASP A 87 -0.83 -30.61 32.75
C ASP A 87 -2.18 -29.86 32.60
N PHE A 88 -2.72 -29.84 31.38
CA PHE A 88 -3.73 -30.81 30.92
C PHE A 88 -4.14 -30.61 29.44
N ASP A 89 -4.26 -31.73 28.72
CA ASP A 89 -4.73 -31.90 27.35
C ASP A 89 -6.18 -31.43 27.11
N MET A 90 -6.45 -30.82 25.94
CA MET A 90 -7.74 -31.00 25.27
C MET A 90 -7.68 -30.75 23.75
N LYS A 91 -8.03 -31.81 23.00
CA LYS A 91 -8.39 -31.85 21.57
C LYS A 91 -9.30 -30.70 21.14
N VAL A 92 -8.99 -30.04 20.02
CA VAL A 92 -10.00 -29.52 19.09
C VAL A 92 -9.54 -29.63 17.63
N ASN A 93 -10.43 -30.23 16.85
CA ASN A 93 -10.53 -30.41 15.41
C ASN A 93 -9.95 -29.28 14.53
N THR A 94 -9.09 -29.69 13.59
CA THR A 94 -8.63 -28.92 12.44
C THR A 94 -9.76 -28.81 11.41
N ALA A 95 -10.35 -27.62 11.32
CA ALA A 95 -11.34 -27.26 10.31
C ALA A 95 -10.68 -26.41 9.20
N ASN A 96 -10.85 -26.86 7.96
CA ASN A 96 -10.85 -26.14 6.69
C ASN A 96 -10.12 -24.78 6.60
N GLU A 97 -8.95 -24.84 5.97
CA GLU A 97 -8.43 -23.74 5.18
C GLU A 97 -9.22 -23.66 3.85
N LEU A 98 -9.87 -22.52 3.59
CA LEU A 98 -10.22 -22.08 2.25
C LEU A 98 -9.68 -20.66 2.04
N PRO A 99 -9.08 -20.36 0.87
CA PRO A 99 -8.38 -19.12 0.60
C PRO A 99 -9.35 -17.99 0.24
N MET A 100 -8.98 -16.77 0.64
CA MET A 100 -9.67 -15.54 0.26
C MET A 100 -9.44 -15.26 -1.23
N SER A 101 -10.50 -15.38 -2.04
CA SER A 101 -10.56 -14.83 -3.39
C SER A 101 -10.97 -13.35 -3.33
N HIS A 102 -10.06 -12.49 -3.74
CA HIS A 102 -10.35 -11.09 -4.09
C HIS A 102 -11.18 -11.07 -5.37
N GLU A 103 -12.40 -10.54 -5.31
CA GLU A 103 -13.15 -10.11 -6.48
C GLU A 103 -13.43 -8.61 -6.38
N GLU A 104 -12.82 -7.86 -7.31
CA GLU A 104 -13.08 -6.45 -7.58
C GLU A 104 -14.51 -6.28 -8.13
N SER A 105 -15.39 -5.70 -7.31
CA SER A 105 -16.71 -5.25 -7.74
C SER A 105 -16.59 -3.95 -8.54
N VAL A 106 -16.66 -4.05 -9.87
CA VAL A 106 -16.81 -2.90 -10.78
C VAL A 106 -18.24 -2.36 -10.67
N VAL A 107 -18.37 -1.16 -10.10
CA VAL A 107 -19.62 -0.39 -10.03
C VAL A 107 -19.88 0.24 -11.40
N PHE A 108 -21.01 -0.10 -12.03
CA PHE A 108 -21.53 0.64 -13.18
C PHE A 108 -22.46 1.77 -12.68
N GLU A 109 -21.98 3.00 -12.81
CA GLU A 109 -22.71 4.23 -12.56
C GLU A 109 -23.60 4.53 -13.79
N ILE A 110 -24.92 4.34 -13.66
CA ILE A 110 -25.89 4.77 -14.66
C ILE A 110 -26.55 6.04 -14.12
N ASN A 111 -26.17 7.18 -14.70
CA ASN A 111 -26.86 8.45 -14.52
C ASN A 111 -28.28 8.35 -15.12
N SER A 112 -29.31 8.35 -14.27
CA SER A 112 -30.69 8.61 -14.69
C SER A 112 -31.22 9.84 -13.97
N THR A 113 -31.14 10.98 -14.63
CA THR A 113 -31.96 12.16 -14.35
C THR A 113 -33.22 12.00 -15.19
N ASP A 114 -34.38 11.75 -14.58
CA ASP A 114 -35.61 12.44 -15.00
C ASP A 114 -36.69 12.37 -13.92
N ASP A 115 -37.27 13.53 -13.70
CA ASP A 115 -38.37 13.88 -12.80
C ASP A 115 -39.68 13.75 -13.58
N GLY A 116 -40.79 13.44 -12.90
CA GLY A 116 -42.12 13.43 -13.52
C GLY A 116 -42.89 12.13 -13.33
N GLY A 117 -43.46 11.93 -12.14
CA GLY A 117 -44.55 10.96 -11.95
C GLY A 117 -45.87 11.46 -12.56
N PRO A 118 -46.78 10.57 -12.96
CA PRO A 118 -48.19 10.90 -13.13
C PRO A 118 -49.10 10.24 -12.07
N PRO A 119 -50.31 10.78 -11.82
CA PRO A 119 -51.07 10.55 -10.59
C PRO A 119 -52.18 9.48 -10.70
N ARG A 120 -52.44 8.87 -9.53
CA ARG A 120 -53.64 8.21 -8.98
C ARG A 120 -54.86 7.91 -9.88
N LEU A 121 -55.45 6.72 -9.69
CA LEU A 121 -56.91 6.52 -9.78
C LEU A 121 -57.44 5.81 -8.52
N HIS A 122 -58.10 6.60 -7.69
CA HIS A 122 -58.90 6.18 -6.53
C HIS A 122 -60.36 6.11 -6.99
N LEU A 123 -60.94 4.91 -6.94
CA LEU A 123 -62.35 4.64 -7.20
C LEU A 123 -63.18 5.02 -5.97
N GLU A 124 -64.05 6.02 -6.09
CA GLU A 124 -65.15 6.20 -5.14
C GLU A 124 -66.41 6.63 -5.90
N SER A 125 -67.53 6.03 -5.49
CA SER A 125 -68.87 6.12 -6.06
C SER A 125 -69.68 7.30 -5.46
N PRO A 126 -70.85 7.64 -6.02
CA PRO A 126 -71.35 9.01 -6.09
C PRO A 126 -72.32 9.37 -4.96
N ASP A 127 -72.36 10.64 -4.59
CA ASP A 127 -73.50 11.22 -3.87
C ASP A 127 -74.00 12.50 -4.54
N LYS A 128 -75.33 12.58 -4.55
CA LYS A 128 -76.19 13.64 -5.08
C LYS A 128 -76.07 14.91 -4.24
N GLU A 129 -76.18 16.08 -4.87
CA GLU A 129 -77.33 17.00 -4.69
C GLU A 129 -77.09 18.34 -5.43
N THR A 130 -78.01 18.61 -6.35
CA THR A 130 -78.64 19.91 -6.65
C THR A 130 -77.86 21.21 -6.39
N THR A 131 -77.59 21.96 -7.46
CA THR A 131 -78.23 23.26 -7.75
C THR A 131 -77.77 23.84 -9.11
N SER A 132 -78.72 23.99 -10.02
CA SER A 132 -78.73 24.97 -11.14
C SER A 132 -79.29 26.31 -10.61
N PRO A 133 -79.32 27.45 -11.35
CA PRO A 133 -79.13 27.60 -12.81
C PRO A 133 -78.39 28.87 -13.29
N GLN A 134 -78.33 28.99 -14.63
CA GLN A 134 -78.52 30.20 -15.47
C GLN A 134 -77.32 30.40 -16.45
N GLU A 135 -77.40 29.90 -17.71
CA GLU A 135 -78.00 30.54 -18.93
C GLU A 135 -77.16 31.77 -19.40
N GLU A 136 -76.71 31.96 -20.65
CA GLU A 136 -77.00 31.42 -21.99
C GLU A 136 -75.82 31.66 -22.98
N GLU A 137 -75.85 30.89 -24.10
CA GLU A 137 -75.55 31.24 -25.53
C GLU A 137 -74.12 31.69 -25.95
N ASP A 138 -73.51 31.28 -27.08
CA ASP A 138 -74.08 30.86 -28.38
C ASP A 138 -73.06 30.14 -29.32
N GLU A 139 -73.64 29.34 -30.24
CA GLU A 139 -73.24 28.82 -31.57
C GLU A 139 -71.79 28.55 -32.04
N ALA A 140 -71.55 27.33 -32.56
CA ALA A 140 -71.15 27.07 -33.97
C ALA A 140 -71.03 25.54 -34.26
N GLU A 141 -71.84 25.03 -35.19
CA GLU A 141 -71.73 23.67 -35.77
C GLU A 141 -70.70 23.65 -36.91
N GLU A 142 -69.66 22.80 -36.81
CA GLU A 142 -68.94 22.25 -37.96
C GLU A 142 -69.01 20.70 -37.90
N GLU A 143 -69.44 20.08 -39.00
CA GLU A 143 -69.47 18.63 -39.17
C GLU A 143 -68.04 18.05 -39.20
N GLU A 144 -67.60 17.51 -38.06
CA GLU A 144 -66.39 16.72 -37.91
C GLU A 144 -66.58 15.29 -38.47
N PRO A 145 -65.63 14.74 -39.25
CA PRO A 145 -65.71 13.35 -39.72
C PRO A 145 -65.63 12.38 -38.54
N SER A 146 -66.45 11.33 -38.58
CA SER A 146 -66.68 10.43 -37.45
C SER A 146 -65.37 9.83 -36.90
N ALA A 147 -65.29 9.71 -35.58
CA ALA A 147 -64.13 9.18 -34.84
C ALA A 147 -63.66 7.78 -35.33
N ALA A 148 -64.53 7.02 -35.99
CA ALA A 148 -64.22 5.71 -36.56
C ALA A 148 -63.24 5.79 -37.74
N GLU A 149 -63.36 6.79 -38.62
CA GLU A 149 -62.48 6.92 -39.79
C GLU A 149 -61.09 7.43 -39.40
N LYS A 150 -61.01 8.32 -38.40
CA LYS A 150 -59.74 8.80 -37.82
C LYS A 150 -58.99 7.68 -37.07
N ALA A 151 -59.71 6.76 -36.42
CA ALA A 151 -59.11 5.59 -35.77
C ALA A 151 -58.58 4.57 -36.78
N GLU A 152 -59.29 4.36 -37.89
CA GLU A 152 -58.90 3.45 -38.97
C GLU A 152 -57.65 3.94 -39.73
N THR A 153 -57.54 5.25 -39.99
CA THR A 153 -56.33 5.84 -40.60
C THR A 153 -55.14 5.80 -39.65
N CYS A 154 -55.35 6.11 -38.37
CA CYS A 154 -54.33 6.02 -37.33
C CYS A 154 -53.79 4.58 -37.18
N TYR A 155 -54.66 3.57 -37.22
CA TYR A 155 -54.25 2.16 -37.18
C TYR A 155 -53.43 1.76 -38.41
N LYS A 156 -53.80 2.23 -39.61
CA LYS A 156 -53.06 1.96 -40.86
C LYS A 156 -51.69 2.63 -40.88
N GLU A 157 -51.55 3.83 -40.34
CA GLU A 157 -50.25 4.52 -40.21
C GLU A 157 -49.36 3.82 -39.19
N TYR A 158 -49.91 3.41 -38.04
CA TYR A 158 -49.19 2.62 -37.04
C TYR A 158 -48.74 1.26 -37.58
N ALA A 159 -49.58 0.58 -38.35
CA ALA A 159 -49.23 -0.70 -38.98
C ALA A 159 -48.09 -0.55 -40.01
N LYS A 160 -48.09 0.52 -40.81
CA LYS A 160 -47.00 0.82 -41.74
C LYS A 160 -45.69 1.12 -41.02
N LEU A 161 -45.74 1.90 -39.94
CA LEU A 161 -44.57 2.20 -39.12
C LEU A 161 -43.98 0.93 -38.49
N LEU A 162 -44.83 0.03 -37.97
CA LEU A 162 -44.42 -1.28 -37.45
C LEU A 162 -43.75 -2.15 -38.51
N GLN A 163 -44.29 -2.16 -39.73
CA GLN A 163 -43.71 -2.89 -40.85
C GLN A 163 -42.33 -2.34 -41.23
N GLU A 164 -42.20 -1.02 -41.34
CA GLU A 164 -40.93 -0.36 -41.68
C GLU A 164 -39.86 -0.60 -40.59
N LEU A 165 -40.24 -0.52 -39.31
CA LEU A 165 -39.34 -0.86 -38.20
C LEU A 165 -38.92 -2.35 -38.22
N CYS A 166 -39.83 -3.27 -38.59
CA CYS A 166 -39.48 -4.68 -38.75
C CYS A 166 -38.48 -4.90 -39.89
N GLU A 167 -38.65 -4.22 -41.02
CA GLU A 167 -37.73 -4.31 -42.16
C GLU A 167 -36.36 -3.70 -41.83
N GLN A 168 -36.32 -2.56 -41.15
CA GLN A 168 -35.08 -1.95 -40.65
C GLN A 168 -34.35 -2.87 -39.67
N ARG A 169 -35.07 -3.50 -38.74
CA ARG A 169 -34.52 -4.50 -37.81
C ARG A 169 -33.96 -5.70 -38.57
N HIS A 170 -34.66 -6.19 -39.58
CA HIS A 170 -34.21 -7.31 -40.39
C HIS A 170 -32.92 -6.96 -41.16
N LEU A 171 -32.84 -5.78 -41.78
CA LEU A 171 -31.64 -5.32 -42.50
C LEU A 171 -30.45 -5.10 -41.54
N ALA A 172 -30.70 -4.53 -40.36
CA ALA A 172 -29.70 -4.37 -39.32
C ALA A 172 -29.16 -5.72 -38.85
N ASN A 173 -30.05 -6.70 -38.66
CA ASN A 173 -29.66 -8.07 -38.29
C ASN A 173 -28.84 -8.76 -39.39
N GLN A 174 -29.23 -8.61 -40.66
CA GLN A 174 -28.45 -9.14 -41.78
C GLN A 174 -27.05 -8.55 -41.81
N ARG A 175 -26.93 -7.22 -41.68
CA ARG A 175 -25.63 -6.54 -41.63
C ARG A 175 -24.80 -6.97 -40.42
N SER A 176 -25.43 -7.13 -39.26
CA SER A 176 -24.78 -7.64 -38.05
C SER A 176 -24.23 -9.06 -38.29
N SER A 177 -25.02 -9.96 -38.89
CA SER A 177 -24.56 -11.32 -39.20
C SER A 177 -23.37 -11.33 -40.17
N LEU A 178 -23.39 -10.48 -41.20
CA LEU A 178 -22.29 -10.38 -42.16
C LEU A 178 -21.02 -9.82 -41.52
N LEU A 179 -21.15 -8.84 -40.61
CA LEU A 179 -20.03 -8.31 -39.86
C LEU A 179 -19.47 -9.34 -38.88
N GLN A 180 -20.33 -10.12 -38.21
CA GLN A 180 -19.91 -11.22 -37.34
C GLN A 180 -19.13 -12.30 -38.12
N VAL A 181 -19.62 -12.72 -39.30
CA VAL A 181 -18.89 -13.66 -40.17
C VAL A 181 -17.52 -13.10 -40.58
N LYS A 182 -17.46 -11.83 -40.99
CA LYS A 182 -16.17 -11.17 -41.31
C LYS A 182 -15.24 -11.07 -40.09
N LEU A 183 -15.77 -10.85 -38.90
CA LEU A 183 -15.01 -10.82 -37.66
C LEU A 183 -14.41 -12.20 -37.38
N VAL A 184 -15.21 -13.26 -37.50
CA VAL A 184 -14.77 -14.65 -37.32
C VAL A 184 -13.68 -15.01 -38.35
N GLU A 185 -13.85 -14.64 -39.61
CA GLU A 185 -12.83 -14.85 -40.64
C GLU A 185 -11.54 -14.05 -40.38
N TYR A 186 -11.66 -12.81 -39.90
CA TYR A 186 -10.51 -11.99 -39.52
C TYR A 186 -9.75 -12.60 -38.35
N PHE A 187 -10.45 -13.06 -37.31
CA PHE A 187 -9.82 -13.71 -36.17
C PHE A 187 -9.22 -15.07 -36.52
N ARG A 188 -9.86 -15.87 -37.39
CA ARG A 188 -9.31 -17.13 -37.91
C ARG A 188 -8.04 -16.90 -38.74
N LYS A 189 -7.93 -15.78 -39.47
CA LYS A 189 -6.71 -15.41 -40.23
C LYS A 189 -5.60 -14.82 -39.36
N LYS A 190 -5.94 -14.23 -38.20
CA LYS A 190 -5.00 -13.51 -37.32
C LYS A 190 -4.47 -14.38 -36.17
N GLY A 191 -5.22 -15.38 -35.73
CA GLY A 191 -4.76 -16.36 -34.74
C GLY A 191 -4.18 -17.59 -35.44
N GLY A 192 -2.91 -17.90 -35.20
CA GLY A 192 -2.43 -19.26 -35.44
C GLY A 192 -3.19 -20.26 -34.56
N ASP A 193 -3.25 -21.53 -34.97
CA ASP A 193 -4.03 -22.60 -34.33
C ASP A 193 -3.82 -22.71 -32.80
N ASP A 194 -2.70 -22.22 -32.27
CA ASP A 194 -2.38 -22.20 -30.83
C ASP A 194 -3.27 -21.23 -30.01
N VAL A 195 -3.64 -20.07 -30.59
CA VAL A 195 -4.54 -19.08 -29.96
C VAL A 195 -6.00 -19.54 -30.00
N GLN A 196 -6.33 -20.40 -30.98
CA GLN A 196 -7.65 -21.00 -31.14
C GLN A 196 -7.92 -22.03 -30.03
N VAL A 197 -6.94 -22.88 -29.70
CA VAL A 197 -7.05 -23.90 -28.65
C VAL A 197 -7.15 -23.28 -27.25
N GLU A 198 -6.40 -22.22 -26.95
CA GLU A 198 -6.56 -21.51 -25.67
C GLU A 198 -7.91 -20.82 -25.54
N ARG A 199 -8.43 -20.23 -26.63
CA ARG A 199 -9.76 -19.62 -26.64
C ARG A 199 -10.87 -20.66 -26.49
N GLU A 200 -10.71 -21.85 -27.07
CA GLU A 200 -11.65 -22.97 -26.92
C GLU A 200 -11.64 -23.56 -25.51
N LYS A 201 -10.46 -23.63 -24.87
CA LYS A 201 -10.34 -23.99 -23.44
C LYS A 201 -11.02 -22.98 -22.54
N GLN A 202 -10.73 -21.68 -22.71
CA GLN A 202 -11.40 -20.61 -21.97
C GLN A 202 -12.91 -20.61 -22.21
N ALA A 203 -13.37 -20.86 -23.44
CA ALA A 203 -14.80 -20.97 -23.74
C ALA A 203 -15.42 -22.22 -23.08
N SER A 204 -14.69 -23.34 -23.00
CA SER A 204 -15.16 -24.55 -22.31
C SER A 204 -15.22 -24.38 -20.80
N GLU A 205 -14.27 -23.66 -20.20
CA GLU A 205 -14.23 -23.30 -18.79
C GLU A 205 -15.40 -22.36 -18.46
N GLN A 206 -15.63 -21.32 -19.26
CA GLN A 206 -16.79 -20.43 -19.12
C GLN A 206 -18.14 -21.16 -19.26
N LEU A 207 -18.23 -22.13 -20.17
CA LEU A 207 -19.43 -22.95 -20.31
C LEU A 207 -19.65 -23.86 -19.09
N GLN A 208 -18.59 -24.43 -18.52
CA GLN A 208 -18.67 -25.23 -17.28
C GLN A 208 -19.03 -24.37 -16.06
N GLU A 209 -18.50 -23.16 -15.96
CA GLU A 209 -18.88 -22.20 -14.93
C GLU A 209 -20.34 -21.79 -15.08
N TYR A 210 -20.78 -21.49 -16.30
CA TYR A 210 -22.18 -21.20 -16.60
C TYR A 210 -23.10 -22.37 -16.26
N GLU A 211 -22.71 -23.61 -16.61
CA GLU A 211 -23.46 -24.83 -16.28
C GLU A 211 -23.54 -25.02 -14.75
N ARG A 212 -22.43 -24.80 -14.04
CA ARG A 212 -22.42 -24.83 -12.56
C ARG A 212 -23.35 -23.77 -11.97
N CYS A 213 -23.32 -22.53 -12.48
CA CYS A 213 -24.22 -21.47 -12.06
C CYS A 213 -25.69 -21.80 -12.35
N MET A 214 -25.99 -22.41 -13.50
CA MET A 214 -27.34 -22.83 -13.87
C MET A 214 -27.85 -23.97 -13.01
N ASN A 215 -27.00 -24.95 -12.69
CA ASN A 215 -27.33 -26.04 -11.78
C ASN A 215 -27.58 -25.50 -10.37
N MET A 216 -26.74 -24.59 -9.88
CA MET A 216 -26.93 -23.92 -8.58
C MET A 216 -28.24 -23.13 -8.55
N LEU A 217 -28.57 -22.39 -9.61
CA LEU A 217 -29.86 -21.69 -9.71
C LEU A 217 -31.05 -22.67 -9.73
N MET A 218 -30.90 -23.84 -10.36
CA MET A 218 -31.93 -24.87 -10.39
C MET A 218 -32.13 -25.49 -9.00
N GLU A 219 -31.04 -25.82 -8.31
CA GLU A 219 -31.05 -26.31 -6.93
C GLU A 219 -31.70 -25.31 -5.99
N LEU A 220 -31.32 -24.02 -6.06
CA LEU A 220 -31.92 -22.95 -5.27
C LEU A 220 -33.42 -22.78 -5.55
N LYS A 221 -33.84 -22.85 -6.82
CA LYS A 221 -35.27 -22.82 -7.17
C LYS A 221 -36.02 -24.01 -6.61
N GLN A 222 -35.44 -25.21 -6.72
CA GLN A 222 -36.04 -26.41 -6.16
C GLN A 222 -36.15 -26.30 -4.65
N GLN A 223 -35.11 -25.80 -3.98
CA GLN A 223 -35.10 -25.58 -2.54
C GLN A 223 -36.20 -24.59 -2.14
N ILE A 224 -36.28 -23.42 -2.78
CA ILE A 224 -37.35 -22.43 -2.53
C ILE A 224 -38.73 -23.04 -2.71
N ASN A 225 -38.94 -23.83 -3.77
CA ASN A 225 -40.23 -24.49 -4.00
C ASN A 225 -40.55 -25.49 -2.87
N THR A 226 -39.62 -26.37 -2.51
CA THR A 226 -39.84 -27.34 -1.43
C THR A 226 -40.06 -26.67 -0.07
N GLU A 227 -39.32 -25.61 0.24
CA GLU A 227 -39.50 -24.81 1.45
C GLU A 227 -40.86 -24.13 1.44
N SER A 228 -41.28 -23.54 0.31
CA SER A 228 -42.58 -22.90 0.16
C SER A 228 -43.74 -23.88 0.32
N GLU A 229 -43.65 -25.07 -0.28
CA GLU A 229 -44.66 -26.13 -0.15
C GLU A 229 -44.76 -26.62 1.30
N SER A 230 -43.61 -26.83 1.96
CA SER A 230 -43.59 -27.25 3.37
C SER A 230 -44.16 -26.17 4.30
N ALA A 231 -43.85 -24.89 4.05
CA ALA A 231 -44.38 -23.76 4.80
C ALA A 231 -45.90 -23.62 4.60
N GLN A 232 -46.38 -23.81 3.37
CA GLN A 232 -47.81 -23.77 3.07
C GLN A 232 -48.57 -24.90 3.78
N GLN A 233 -48.02 -26.12 3.76
CA GLN A 233 -48.61 -27.25 4.49
C GLN A 233 -48.70 -26.98 5.99
N GLN A 234 -47.64 -26.42 6.59
CA GLN A 234 -47.66 -26.02 8.00
C GLN A 234 -48.68 -24.91 8.30
N GLU A 235 -48.80 -23.92 7.41
CA GLU A 235 -49.80 -22.86 7.54
C GLU A 235 -51.21 -23.44 7.52
N ASP A 236 -51.50 -24.33 6.58
CA ASP A 236 -52.80 -24.98 6.42
C ASP A 236 -53.14 -25.83 7.66
N GLU A 237 -52.17 -26.61 8.17
CA GLU A 237 -52.34 -27.40 9.39
C GLU A 237 -52.65 -26.49 10.60
N LEU A 238 -51.86 -25.44 10.81
CA LEU A 238 -52.09 -24.48 11.90
C LEU A 238 -53.42 -23.76 11.76
N ARG A 239 -53.85 -23.46 10.52
CA ARG A 239 -55.14 -22.83 10.22
C ARG A 239 -56.29 -23.75 10.63
N VAL A 240 -56.25 -25.03 10.26
CA VAL A 240 -57.25 -26.03 10.68
C VAL A 240 -57.27 -26.16 12.20
N GLN A 241 -56.11 -26.32 12.84
CA GLN A 241 -56.02 -26.42 14.30
C GLN A 241 -56.57 -25.17 15.01
N SER A 242 -56.32 -23.97 14.48
CA SER A 242 -56.86 -22.72 15.01
C SER A 242 -58.39 -22.67 14.88
N GLN A 243 -58.92 -23.07 13.72
CA GLN A 243 -60.35 -23.10 13.47
C GLN A 243 -61.06 -24.07 14.41
N GLU A 244 -60.54 -25.27 14.58
CA GLU A 244 -61.10 -26.25 15.53
C GLU A 244 -61.11 -25.73 16.97
N LYS A 245 -60.04 -25.04 17.40
CA LYS A 245 -59.96 -24.43 18.73
C LYS A 245 -60.98 -23.32 18.90
N LEU A 246 -61.15 -22.45 17.90
CA LEU A 246 -62.16 -21.40 17.90
C LEU A 246 -63.57 -22.00 18.01
N GLU A 247 -63.88 -23.02 17.22
CA GLU A 247 -65.19 -23.68 17.28
C GLU A 247 -65.48 -24.34 18.63
N LYS A 248 -64.47 -24.94 19.27
CA LYS A 248 -64.59 -25.50 20.63
C LYS A 248 -64.89 -24.40 21.64
N VAL A 249 -64.10 -23.32 21.63
CA VAL A 249 -64.29 -22.16 22.51
C VAL A 249 -65.67 -21.53 22.31
N ASP A 250 -66.12 -21.36 21.06
CA ASP A 250 -67.43 -20.79 20.75
C ASP A 250 -68.59 -21.68 21.23
N LYS A 251 -68.44 -23.01 21.16
CA LYS A 251 -69.42 -23.97 21.67
C LYS A 251 -69.50 -23.90 23.19
N GLU A 252 -68.36 -23.95 23.87
CA GLU A 252 -68.28 -23.85 25.34
C GLU A 252 -68.78 -22.49 25.85
N TRP A 253 -68.42 -21.41 25.17
CA TRP A 253 -68.87 -20.06 25.50
C TRP A 253 -70.39 -19.92 25.40
N ARG A 254 -71.00 -20.40 24.31
CA ARG A 254 -72.46 -20.39 24.14
C ARG A 254 -73.16 -21.22 25.22
N ALA A 255 -72.62 -22.39 25.56
CA ALA A 255 -73.17 -23.22 26.63
C ALA A 255 -73.09 -22.53 28.00
N PHE A 256 -71.97 -21.88 28.30
CA PHE A 256 -71.80 -21.11 29.53
C PHE A 256 -72.75 -19.91 29.62
N VAL A 257 -72.90 -19.15 28.53
CA VAL A 257 -73.83 -18.02 28.46
C VAL A 257 -75.28 -18.48 28.65
N ALA A 258 -75.68 -19.59 28.02
CA ALA A 258 -77.00 -20.18 28.20
C ALA A 258 -77.25 -20.59 29.66
N LEU A 259 -76.29 -21.28 30.29
CA LEU A 259 -76.38 -21.65 31.71
C LEU A 259 -76.50 -20.41 32.61
N LYS A 260 -75.69 -19.38 32.34
CA LYS A 260 -75.73 -18.11 33.06
C LYS A 260 -77.10 -17.44 32.94
N GLN A 261 -77.67 -17.42 31.74
CA GLN A 261 -78.99 -16.87 31.46
C GLN A 261 -80.09 -17.67 32.19
N ASP A 262 -80.07 -19.00 32.10
CA ASP A 262 -81.07 -19.88 32.72
C ASP A 262 -81.08 -19.74 34.24
N VAL A 263 -79.90 -19.73 34.88
CA VAL A 263 -79.76 -19.54 36.33
C VAL A 263 -80.26 -18.16 36.75
N ALA A 264 -79.85 -17.10 36.04
CA ALA A 264 -80.25 -15.74 36.36
C ALA A 264 -81.76 -15.51 36.20
N VAL A 265 -82.37 -16.00 35.11
CA VAL A 265 -83.81 -15.93 34.87
C VAL A 265 -84.59 -16.75 35.90
N SER A 266 -84.08 -17.94 36.29
CA SER A 266 -84.71 -18.77 37.32
C SER A 266 -84.73 -18.12 38.70
N LEU A 267 -83.66 -17.41 39.07
CA LEU A 267 -83.56 -16.70 40.36
C LEU A 267 -84.39 -15.42 40.35
N LEU A 268 -84.23 -14.57 39.34
CA LEU A 268 -84.94 -13.29 39.23
C LEU A 268 -86.43 -13.48 38.90
N GLY A 269 -86.79 -14.54 38.19
CA GLY A 269 -88.18 -14.86 37.82
C GLY A 269 -89.07 -15.12 39.03
N ARG A 270 -88.50 -15.58 40.16
CA ARG A 270 -89.21 -15.73 41.43
C ARG A 270 -89.56 -14.40 42.11
N LEU A 271 -88.82 -13.33 41.79
CA LEU A 271 -88.94 -12.01 42.43
C LEU A 271 -89.69 -10.99 41.56
N LEU A 272 -89.41 -10.96 40.25
CA LEU A 272 -89.91 -9.93 39.32
C LEU A 272 -90.92 -10.46 38.29
N GLY A 273 -91.15 -11.78 38.25
CA GLY A 273 -91.91 -12.44 37.18
C GLY A 273 -91.04 -12.77 35.96
N LYS A 274 -91.39 -13.85 35.24
CA LYS A 274 -90.56 -14.46 34.19
C LYS A 274 -90.14 -13.46 33.09
N GLN A 275 -91.09 -12.68 32.59
CA GLN A 275 -90.84 -11.78 31.45
C GLN A 275 -89.97 -10.56 31.83
N ALA A 276 -90.22 -9.96 33.00
CA ALA A 276 -89.40 -8.85 33.49
C ALA A 276 -87.98 -9.31 33.88
N ALA A 277 -87.85 -10.51 34.45
CA ALA A 277 -86.55 -11.12 34.74
C ALA A 277 -85.76 -11.40 33.46
N GLN A 278 -86.40 -11.98 32.44
CA GLN A 278 -85.78 -12.26 31.15
C GLN A 278 -85.27 -10.98 30.47
N ALA A 279 -86.09 -9.93 30.38
CA ALA A 279 -85.68 -8.65 29.79
C ALA A 279 -84.50 -8.01 30.53
N LYS A 280 -84.47 -8.10 31.88
CA LYS A 280 -83.36 -7.54 32.67
C LYS A 280 -82.06 -8.31 32.43
N VAL A 281 -82.12 -9.65 32.41
CA VAL A 281 -80.95 -10.50 32.17
C VAL A 281 -80.39 -10.29 30.76
N GLU A 282 -81.25 -10.26 29.75
CA GLU A 282 -80.85 -10.00 28.36
C GLU A 282 -80.18 -8.62 28.21
N SER A 283 -80.75 -7.58 28.82
CA SER A 283 -80.15 -6.24 28.84
C SER A 283 -78.76 -6.23 29.50
N THR A 284 -78.57 -6.93 30.62
CA THR A 284 -77.27 -7.02 31.29
C THR A 284 -76.25 -7.82 30.48
N LEU A 285 -76.67 -8.93 29.86
CA LEU A 285 -75.81 -9.77 29.03
C LEU A 285 -75.36 -9.03 27.76
N ALA A 286 -76.27 -8.27 27.14
CA ALA A 286 -75.93 -7.41 26.00
C ALA A 286 -74.88 -6.34 26.39
N GLY A 287 -75.03 -5.71 27.55
CA GLY A 287 -74.04 -4.76 28.07
C GLY A 287 -72.68 -5.40 28.37
N GLU A 288 -72.65 -6.63 28.87
CA GLU A 288 -71.42 -7.40 29.08
C GLU A 288 -70.75 -7.76 27.75
N GLN A 289 -71.52 -8.19 26.74
CA GLN A 289 -70.99 -8.52 25.42
C GLN A 289 -70.28 -7.31 24.78
N LEU A 290 -70.89 -6.12 24.85
CA LEU A 290 -70.26 -4.89 24.35
C LEU A 290 -68.90 -4.63 25.01
N ARG A 291 -68.80 -4.80 26.33
CA ARG A 291 -67.55 -4.65 27.09
C ARG A 291 -66.52 -5.70 26.71
N GLN A 292 -66.95 -6.94 26.45
CA GLN A 292 -66.06 -8.00 25.98
C GLN A 292 -65.52 -7.72 24.57
N ASP A 293 -66.37 -7.24 23.65
CA ASP A 293 -65.95 -6.87 22.30
C ASP A 293 -64.93 -5.73 22.32
N GLU A 294 -65.14 -4.72 23.17
CA GLU A 294 -64.17 -3.64 23.41
C GLU A 294 -62.83 -4.19 23.93
N LEU A 295 -62.88 -5.10 24.90
CA LEU A 295 -61.68 -5.73 25.46
C LEU A 295 -60.92 -6.57 24.40
N ILE A 296 -61.64 -7.31 23.55
CA ILE A 296 -61.04 -8.08 22.45
C ILE A 296 -60.34 -7.13 21.48
N LYS A 297 -61.01 -6.03 21.08
CA LYS A 297 -60.41 -4.99 20.22
C LYS A 297 -59.14 -4.41 20.83
N LEU A 298 -59.14 -4.09 22.13
CA LEU A 298 -57.95 -3.58 22.82
C LEU A 298 -56.83 -4.61 22.91
N ARG A 299 -57.14 -5.88 23.19
CA ARG A 299 -56.15 -6.97 23.22
C ARG A 299 -55.51 -7.21 21.87
N LEU A 300 -56.28 -7.14 20.78
CA LEU A 300 -55.77 -7.22 19.42
C LEU A 300 -54.82 -6.05 19.11
N LYS A 301 -55.23 -4.81 19.44
CA LYS A 301 -54.36 -3.63 19.31
C LYS A 301 -53.06 -3.78 20.11
N HIS A 302 -53.15 -4.25 21.35
CA HIS A 302 -51.97 -4.47 22.19
C HIS A 302 -51.04 -5.54 21.60
N ARG A 303 -51.57 -6.65 21.08
CA ARG A 303 -50.77 -7.67 20.37
C ARG A 303 -50.09 -7.06 19.14
N HIS A 304 -50.81 -6.30 18.34
CA HIS A 304 -50.27 -5.63 17.15
C HIS A 304 -49.15 -4.66 17.51
N LEU A 305 -49.33 -3.82 18.54
CA LEU A 305 -48.31 -2.90 19.01
C LEU A 305 -47.08 -3.62 19.54
N ARG A 306 -47.24 -4.70 20.30
CA ARG A 306 -46.10 -5.52 20.76
C ARG A 306 -45.31 -6.10 19.58
N MET A 307 -45.99 -6.63 18.56
CA MET A 307 -45.31 -7.13 17.36
C MET A 307 -44.56 -6.01 16.63
N LYS A 308 -45.15 -4.82 16.54
CA LYS A 308 -44.50 -3.64 15.93
C LYS A 308 -43.26 -3.22 16.72
N ILE A 309 -43.33 -3.20 18.05
CA ILE A 309 -42.19 -2.91 18.92
C ILE A 309 -41.07 -3.94 18.68
N HIS A 310 -41.36 -5.24 18.75
CA HIS A 310 -40.34 -6.27 18.51
C HIS A 310 -39.71 -6.16 17.11
N ARG A 311 -40.49 -5.81 16.08
CA ARG A 311 -39.97 -5.59 14.72
C ARG A 311 -39.01 -4.40 14.69
N LEU A 312 -39.42 -3.26 15.25
CA LEU A 312 -38.57 -2.06 15.30
C LEU A 312 -37.30 -2.29 16.13
N GLU A 313 -37.39 -3.02 17.24
CA GLU A 313 -36.23 -3.41 18.03
C GLU A 313 -35.28 -4.32 17.25
N ALA A 314 -35.81 -5.26 16.44
CA ALA A 314 -34.99 -6.09 15.58
C ALA A 314 -34.31 -5.29 14.47
N GLU A 315 -35.03 -4.35 13.84
CA GLU A 315 -34.47 -3.42 12.85
C GLU A 315 -33.40 -2.50 13.43
N LEU A 316 -33.57 -2.03 14.68
CA LEU A 316 -32.57 -1.24 15.38
C LEU A 316 -31.33 -2.07 15.70
N ARG A 317 -31.50 -3.28 16.24
CA ARG A 317 -30.38 -4.20 16.49
C ARG A 317 -29.60 -4.49 15.21
N ASP A 318 -30.27 -4.80 14.11
CA ASP A 318 -29.63 -5.05 12.81
C ASP A 318 -28.90 -3.82 12.26
N ARG A 319 -29.32 -2.60 12.63
CA ARG A 319 -28.60 -1.37 12.32
C ARG A 319 -27.39 -1.13 13.22
N ASP A 320 -27.51 -1.41 14.50
CA ASP A 320 -26.41 -1.27 15.46
C ASP A 320 -25.32 -2.32 15.23
N ASP A 321 -25.70 -3.55 14.86
CA ASP A 321 -24.78 -4.66 14.53
C ASP A 321 -24.06 -4.42 13.19
N LYS A 322 -24.70 -3.71 12.25
CA LYS A 322 -24.05 -3.23 11.03
C LYS A 322 -23.12 -2.07 11.37
N ARG A 323 -21.88 -2.42 11.67
CA ARG A 323 -20.80 -1.46 11.83
C ARG A 323 -20.78 -0.49 10.65
N ASP A 324 -20.73 0.80 10.95
CA ASP A 324 -20.74 1.87 9.95
C ASP A 324 -19.65 1.59 8.89
N PRO A 325 -20.01 1.43 7.60
CA PRO A 325 -19.05 1.21 6.53
C PRO A 325 -17.94 2.26 6.51
N LEU A 326 -18.24 3.49 6.92
CA LEU A 326 -17.27 4.57 7.02
C LEU A 326 -16.26 4.33 8.14
N GLN A 327 -16.69 3.78 9.29
CA GLN A 327 -15.79 3.38 10.36
C GLN A 327 -14.83 2.26 9.92
N LEU A 328 -15.35 1.26 9.20
CA LEU A 328 -14.51 0.18 8.65
C LEU A 328 -13.48 0.73 7.64
N GLN A 329 -13.89 1.67 6.78
CA GLN A 329 -12.96 2.33 5.86
C GLN A 329 -11.91 3.17 6.60
N PHE A 330 -12.31 3.90 7.64
CA PHE A 330 -11.39 4.68 8.45
C PHE A 330 -10.34 3.81 9.15
N GLU A 331 -10.75 2.68 9.73
CA GLU A 331 -9.83 1.72 10.35
C GLU A 331 -8.88 1.09 9.34
N ARG A 332 -9.38 0.75 8.14
CA ARG A 332 -8.54 0.25 7.05
C ARG A 332 -7.49 1.27 6.64
N LEU A 333 -7.87 2.53 6.44
CA LEU A 333 -6.95 3.63 6.14
C LEU A 333 -5.94 3.86 7.26
N GLN A 334 -6.35 3.70 8.52
CA GLN A 334 -5.47 3.82 9.67
C GLN A 334 -4.41 2.70 9.68
N ALA A 335 -4.81 1.47 9.38
CA ALA A 335 -3.90 0.33 9.25
C ALA A 335 -2.90 0.54 8.10
N GLU A 336 -3.39 0.97 6.93
CA GLU A 336 -2.55 1.27 5.77
C GLU A 336 -1.55 2.39 6.07
N ARG A 337 -1.99 3.47 6.71
CA ARG A 337 -1.11 4.58 7.12
C ARG A 337 -0.04 4.11 8.11
N LEU A 338 -0.38 3.21 9.03
CA LEU A 338 0.58 2.64 9.97
C LEU A 338 1.63 1.79 9.24
N GLU A 339 1.22 1.01 8.24
CA GLU A 339 2.11 0.19 7.43
C GLU A 339 3.06 1.03 6.57
N LEU A 340 2.54 2.08 5.92
CA LEU A 340 3.34 3.03 5.16
C LEU A 340 4.38 3.73 6.05
N ARG A 341 4.00 4.10 7.27
CA ARG A 341 4.93 4.69 8.26
C ARG A 341 6.04 3.70 8.61
N LYS A 342 5.71 2.44 8.91
CA LYS A 342 6.70 1.38 9.19
C LYS A 342 7.65 1.17 8.03
N GLN A 343 7.15 1.20 6.80
CA GLN A 343 7.98 1.05 5.61
C GLN A 343 8.94 2.23 5.41
N THR A 344 8.44 3.45 5.62
CA THR A 344 9.25 4.67 5.56
C THR A 344 10.37 4.63 6.61
N GLU A 345 10.07 4.17 7.82
CA GLU A 345 11.04 4.03 8.90
C GLU A 345 12.12 3.00 8.58
N LYS A 346 11.76 1.82 8.04
CA LYS A 346 12.72 0.82 7.54
C LYS A 346 13.65 1.40 6.47
N GLN A 347 13.09 2.09 5.47
CA GLN A 347 13.89 2.73 4.41
C GLN A 347 14.81 3.82 4.96
N HIS A 348 14.35 4.57 5.97
CA HIS A 348 15.16 5.58 6.65
C HIS A 348 16.35 4.95 7.39
N GLU A 349 16.12 3.87 8.13
CA GLU A 349 17.17 3.12 8.81
C GLU A 349 18.21 2.54 7.82
N GLU A 350 17.75 1.96 6.71
CA GLU A 350 18.62 1.45 5.65
C GLU A 350 19.47 2.56 5.03
N SER A 351 18.85 3.70 4.73
CA SER A 351 19.54 4.89 4.22
C SER A 351 20.61 5.39 5.20
N LEU A 352 20.30 5.36 6.50
CA LEU A 352 21.23 5.75 7.56
C LEU A 352 22.38 4.75 7.70
N LYS A 353 22.12 3.45 7.58
CA LYS A 353 23.16 2.39 7.53
C LYS A 353 24.10 2.59 6.34
N ILE A 354 23.56 2.89 5.15
CA ILE A 354 24.36 3.16 3.95
C ILE A 354 25.21 4.42 4.14
N ARG A 355 24.62 5.51 4.66
CA ARG A 355 25.35 6.74 4.96
C ARG A 355 26.52 6.50 5.91
N LYS A 356 26.32 5.73 6.99
CA LYS A 356 27.39 5.32 7.91
C LYS A 356 28.51 4.54 7.20
N LYS A 357 28.16 3.59 6.32
CA LYS A 357 29.15 2.85 5.51
C LYS A 357 29.94 3.76 4.58
N ILE A 358 29.28 4.74 3.93
CA ILE A 358 29.94 5.73 3.08
C ILE A 358 30.91 6.58 3.91
N SER A 359 30.48 7.11 5.06
CA SER A 359 31.34 7.90 5.94
C SER A 359 32.57 7.13 6.39
N SER A 360 32.41 5.88 6.84
CA SER A 360 33.54 5.01 7.22
C SER A 360 34.48 4.72 6.04
N SER A 361 33.94 4.49 4.84
CA SER A 361 34.75 4.28 3.63
C SER A 361 35.52 5.54 3.24
N LEU A 362 34.92 6.73 3.37
CA LEU A 362 35.58 8.01 3.14
C LEU A 362 36.72 8.24 4.13
N GLU A 363 36.55 7.87 5.39
CA GLU A 363 37.62 7.92 6.40
C GLU A 363 38.81 7.03 6.02
N VAL A 364 38.53 5.77 5.62
CA VAL A 364 39.58 4.85 5.14
C VAL A 364 40.28 5.40 3.89
N LEU A 365 39.53 5.94 2.93
CA LEU A 365 40.09 6.57 1.73
C LEU A 365 40.96 7.78 2.08
N SER A 366 40.56 8.59 3.05
CA SER A 366 41.36 9.71 3.55
C SER A 366 42.68 9.21 4.13
N ASN A 367 42.65 8.18 4.97
CA ASN A 367 43.85 7.57 5.56
C ASN A 367 44.78 6.98 4.49
N VAL A 368 44.24 6.33 3.46
CA VAL A 368 45.02 5.79 2.34
C VAL A 368 45.65 6.93 1.52
N LYS A 369 44.89 8.00 1.24
CA LYS A 369 45.38 9.18 0.53
C LYS A 369 46.53 9.83 1.29
N GLU A 370 46.42 9.95 2.61
CA GLU A 370 47.48 10.50 3.46
C GLU A 370 48.74 9.62 3.40
N LYS A 371 48.61 8.31 3.61
CA LYS A 371 49.73 7.35 3.51
C LYS A 371 50.40 7.38 2.13
N LEU A 372 49.62 7.51 1.06
CA LEU A 372 50.14 7.65 -0.29
C LEU A 372 50.95 8.94 -0.45
N SER A 373 50.45 10.06 0.07
CA SER A 373 51.16 11.35 0.07
C SER A 373 52.49 11.24 0.83
N TRP A 374 52.50 10.60 2.00
CA TRP A 374 53.72 10.33 2.76
C TRP A 374 54.72 9.49 1.96
N GLY A 375 54.26 8.38 1.36
CA GLY A 375 55.10 7.52 0.53
C GLY A 375 55.66 8.24 -0.71
N GLN A 376 54.86 9.11 -1.35
CA GLN A 376 55.33 9.93 -2.48
C GLN A 376 56.43 10.90 -2.05
N MET A 377 56.28 11.56 -0.89
CA MET A 377 57.32 12.43 -0.35
C MET A 377 58.61 11.65 -0.03
N GLU A 378 58.50 10.46 0.54
CA GLU A 378 59.66 9.61 0.81
C GLU A 378 60.37 9.17 -0.48
N VAL A 379 59.61 8.72 -1.49
CA VAL A 379 60.17 8.37 -2.80
C VAL A 379 60.90 9.56 -3.43
N GLN A 380 60.33 10.76 -3.34
CA GLN A 380 60.96 11.96 -3.86
C GLN A 380 62.27 12.28 -3.13
N ALA A 381 62.28 12.23 -1.80
CA ALA A 381 63.50 12.40 -1.01
C ALA A 381 64.58 11.35 -1.35
N LYS A 382 64.20 10.09 -1.57
CA LYS A 382 65.13 9.02 -1.98
C LYS A 382 65.68 9.25 -3.39
N LYS A 383 64.88 9.76 -4.33
CA LYS A 383 65.35 10.14 -5.67
C LYS A 383 66.37 11.26 -5.62
N GLU A 384 66.16 12.26 -4.76
CA GLU A 384 67.11 13.34 -4.53
C GLU A 384 68.44 12.80 -3.95
N GLN A 385 68.38 11.93 -2.94
CA GLN A 385 69.56 11.24 -2.39
C GLN A 385 70.29 10.42 -3.46
N LEU A 386 69.57 9.70 -4.32
CA LEU A 386 70.16 8.94 -5.41
C LEU A 386 70.89 9.86 -6.40
N ALA A 387 70.26 10.98 -6.78
CA ALA A 387 70.86 11.96 -7.69
C ALA A 387 72.16 12.56 -7.11
N GLU A 388 72.18 12.87 -5.80
CA GLU A 388 73.40 13.32 -5.11
C GLU A 388 74.51 12.26 -5.17
N VAL A 389 74.18 11.00 -4.88
CA VAL A 389 75.14 9.89 -4.95
C VAL A 389 75.66 9.70 -6.38
N GLU A 390 74.80 9.77 -7.39
CA GLU A 390 75.19 9.70 -8.79
C GLU A 390 76.15 10.82 -9.19
N VAL A 391 75.91 12.05 -8.72
CA VAL A 391 76.83 13.19 -8.91
C VAL A 391 78.18 12.91 -8.24
N THR A 392 78.19 12.44 -6.99
CA THR A 392 79.46 12.11 -6.31
C THR A 392 80.20 10.95 -7.01
N LEU A 393 79.48 9.95 -7.52
CA LEU A 393 80.04 8.85 -8.28
C LEU A 393 80.64 9.31 -9.60
N ALA A 394 79.95 10.18 -10.34
CA ALA A 394 80.45 10.80 -11.56
C ALA A 394 81.76 11.57 -11.30
N ARG A 395 81.80 12.38 -10.24
CA ARG A 395 83.01 13.10 -9.80
C ARG A 395 84.16 12.13 -9.47
N LYS A 396 83.89 11.04 -8.74
CA LYS A 396 84.90 10.00 -8.43
C LYS A 396 85.40 9.27 -9.68
N ARG A 397 84.51 8.94 -10.62
CA ARG A 397 84.87 8.32 -11.92
C ARG A 397 85.76 9.25 -12.75
N GLU A 398 85.46 10.54 -12.78
CA GLU A 398 86.27 11.54 -13.45
C GLU A 398 87.67 11.66 -12.82
N LEU A 399 87.74 11.77 -11.48
CA LEU A 399 88.99 11.81 -10.74
C LEU A 399 89.84 10.56 -11.01
N LEU A 400 89.25 9.37 -10.95
CA LEU A 400 89.94 8.12 -11.27
C LEU A 400 90.48 8.12 -12.71
N THR A 401 89.72 8.65 -13.65
CA THR A 401 90.15 8.77 -15.05
C THR A 401 91.33 9.73 -15.18
N ARG A 402 91.32 10.87 -14.47
CA ARG A 402 92.45 11.81 -14.41
C ARG A 402 93.70 11.14 -13.81
N ILE A 403 93.57 10.42 -12.69
CA ILE A 403 94.68 9.68 -12.06
C ILE A 403 95.22 8.57 -12.98
N LYS A 404 94.35 7.82 -13.66
CA LYS A 404 94.79 6.81 -14.64
C LYS A 404 95.57 7.45 -15.79
N LYS A 405 95.12 8.61 -16.29
CA LYS A 405 95.83 9.37 -17.34
C LYS A 405 97.20 9.85 -16.86
N THR A 406 97.31 10.43 -15.65
CA THR A 406 98.60 10.88 -15.11
C THR A 406 99.54 9.71 -14.87
N ARG A 407 99.07 8.61 -14.27
CA ARG A 407 99.83 7.37 -14.10
C ARG A 407 100.35 6.84 -15.44
N ASN A 408 99.50 6.75 -16.46
CA ASN A 408 99.90 6.30 -17.79
C ASN A 408 100.91 7.27 -18.44
N GLY A 409 100.79 8.58 -18.16
CA GLY A 409 101.78 9.59 -18.53
C GLY A 409 103.14 9.31 -17.90
N LEU A 410 103.18 9.17 -16.57
CA LEU A 410 104.39 8.84 -15.82
C LEU A 410 105.01 7.51 -16.26
N GLN A 411 104.20 6.49 -16.58
CA GLN A 411 104.69 5.21 -17.11
C GLN A 411 105.37 5.39 -18.48
N ARG A 412 104.77 6.17 -19.39
CA ARG A 412 105.38 6.50 -20.69
C ARG A 412 106.67 7.30 -20.51
N ASP A 413 106.69 8.28 -19.61
CA ASP A 413 107.88 9.09 -19.34
C ASP A 413 108.98 8.28 -18.68
N ASN A 414 108.64 7.35 -17.77
CA ASN A 414 109.58 6.40 -17.19
C ASN A 414 110.17 5.46 -18.24
N LEU A 415 109.35 4.97 -19.19
CA LEU A 415 109.82 4.16 -20.31
C LEU A 415 110.77 4.97 -21.21
N ARG A 416 110.40 6.19 -21.59
CA ARG A 416 111.26 7.10 -22.37
C ARG A 416 112.57 7.43 -21.66
N LEU A 417 112.54 7.62 -20.35
CA LEU A 417 113.74 7.89 -19.56
C LEU A 417 114.66 6.65 -19.53
N LYS A 418 114.09 5.44 -19.42
CA LYS A 418 114.83 4.18 -19.55
C LYS A 418 115.46 4.03 -20.95
N GLU A 419 114.70 4.35 -22.00
CA GLU A 419 115.21 4.35 -23.39
C GLU A 419 116.35 5.36 -23.59
N ARG A 420 116.18 6.61 -23.11
CA ARG A 420 117.23 7.66 -23.17
C ARG A 420 118.44 7.35 -22.30
N GLY A 421 118.25 6.61 -21.21
CA GLY A 421 119.32 6.14 -20.34
C GLY A 421 120.27 5.15 -21.01
N GLY A 422 119.96 4.62 -22.19
CA GLY A 422 120.87 3.82 -23.01
C GLY A 422 121.62 2.75 -22.21
N LEU A 423 122.95 2.73 -22.37
CA LEU A 423 123.84 1.80 -21.67
C LEU A 423 123.84 2.00 -20.13
N LEU A 424 123.69 3.24 -19.66
CA LEU A 424 123.63 3.58 -18.22
C LEU A 424 122.42 2.94 -17.53
N GLY A 425 121.33 2.68 -18.26
CA GLY A 425 120.14 2.01 -17.75
C GLY A 425 120.27 0.48 -17.62
N ASN A 426 121.28 -0.11 -18.26
CA ASN A 426 121.51 -1.56 -18.27
C ASN A 426 122.89 -1.89 -17.68
N ARG A 427 122.89 -2.11 -16.36
CA ARG A 427 124.11 -2.36 -15.57
C ARG A 427 124.94 -3.54 -16.06
N ALA A 428 124.32 -4.56 -16.67
CA ALA A 428 125.03 -5.72 -17.21
C ALA A 428 125.86 -5.32 -18.45
N LEU A 429 125.22 -4.68 -19.43
CA LEU A 429 125.92 -4.22 -20.64
C LEU A 429 126.96 -3.13 -20.33
N LEU A 430 126.72 -2.26 -19.33
CA LEU A 430 127.70 -1.26 -18.91
C LEU A 430 128.97 -1.92 -18.35
N ARG A 431 128.80 -2.96 -17.53
CA ARG A 431 129.91 -3.74 -16.98
C ARG A 431 130.67 -4.50 -18.06
N ASP A 432 129.97 -5.09 -19.02
CA ASP A 432 130.64 -5.72 -20.18
C ASP A 432 131.45 -4.69 -20.98
N PHE A 433 130.96 -3.45 -21.11
CA PHE A 433 131.69 -2.38 -21.79
C PHE A 433 132.93 -1.96 -20.99
N GLU A 434 132.81 -1.78 -19.68
CA GLU A 434 133.96 -1.56 -18.77
C GLU A 434 135.00 -2.68 -18.93
N ASP A 435 134.57 -3.95 -18.86
CA ASP A 435 135.44 -5.11 -19.03
C ASP A 435 136.11 -5.12 -20.43
N THR A 436 135.39 -4.72 -21.49
CA THR A 436 135.97 -4.63 -22.84
C THR A 436 137.00 -3.51 -22.96
N VAL A 437 136.75 -2.34 -22.35
CA VAL A 437 137.70 -1.22 -22.33
C VAL A 437 138.94 -1.60 -21.55
N ASP A 438 138.78 -2.18 -20.35
CA ASP A 438 139.89 -2.69 -19.54
C ASP A 438 140.71 -3.73 -20.31
N SER A 439 140.05 -4.61 -21.08
CA SER A 439 140.73 -5.57 -21.94
C SER A 439 141.49 -4.94 -23.12
N ALA A 440 140.96 -3.85 -23.68
CA ALA A 440 141.56 -3.11 -24.78
C ALA A 440 142.79 -2.33 -24.31
N ASP A 441 142.71 -1.66 -23.15
CA ASP A 441 143.84 -0.97 -22.51
C ASP A 441 144.97 -1.97 -22.20
N LEU A 442 144.64 -3.16 -21.70
CA LEU A 442 145.60 -4.26 -21.51
C LEU A 442 146.25 -4.71 -22.83
N LEU A 443 145.51 -4.72 -23.93
CA LEU A 443 146.04 -5.04 -25.27
C LEU A 443 146.92 -3.92 -25.80
N GLU A 444 146.55 -2.66 -25.59
CA GLU A 444 147.32 -1.49 -26.01
C GLU A 444 148.64 -1.39 -25.24
N GLU A 445 148.64 -1.64 -23.93
CA GLU A 445 149.87 -1.80 -23.16
C GLU A 445 150.79 -2.89 -23.72
N LYS A 446 150.22 -4.03 -24.14
CA LYS A 446 151.00 -5.11 -24.78
C LYS A 446 151.56 -4.67 -26.13
N LEU A 447 150.81 -3.87 -26.88
CA LEU A 447 151.22 -3.31 -28.16
C LEU A 447 152.34 -2.28 -28.00
N GLU A 448 152.26 -1.39 -27.02
CA GLU A 448 153.33 -0.45 -26.66
C GLU A 448 154.59 -1.19 -26.17
N LYS A 449 154.43 -2.23 -25.35
CA LYS A 449 155.54 -3.13 -24.97
C LYS A 449 156.17 -3.82 -26.19
N LEU A 450 155.39 -4.15 -27.22
CA LEU A 450 155.89 -4.71 -28.48
C LEU A 450 156.56 -3.67 -29.38
N LYS A 451 156.04 -2.43 -29.47
CA LYS A 451 156.67 -1.31 -30.20
C LYS A 451 158.01 -0.93 -29.56
N LEU A 452 158.11 -0.91 -28.24
CA LEU A 452 159.37 -0.73 -27.51
C LEU A 452 160.35 -1.88 -27.78
N ARG A 453 159.87 -3.11 -27.99
CA ARG A 453 160.71 -4.24 -28.42
C ARG A 453 161.18 -4.12 -29.87
N LEU A 454 160.36 -3.58 -30.77
CA LEU A 454 160.70 -3.36 -32.17
C LEU A 454 161.64 -2.16 -32.38
N SER A 455 161.54 -1.09 -31.59
CA SER A 455 162.49 0.03 -31.64
C SER A 455 163.89 -0.35 -31.12
N VAL A 456 164.00 -1.37 -30.27
CA VAL A 456 165.27 -1.93 -29.78
C VAL A 456 165.90 -2.95 -30.75
N ALA A 457 165.14 -3.47 -31.73
CA ALA A 457 165.62 -4.47 -32.70
C ALA A 457 166.03 -3.91 -34.08
N GLY A 458 165.76 -2.63 -34.37
CA GLY A 458 166.03 -2.01 -35.69
C GLY A 458 167.41 -1.37 -35.87
N GLY A 459 168.32 -1.46 -34.91
CA GLY A 459 169.62 -0.79 -34.93
C GLY A 459 170.83 -1.72 -35.01
N ARG A 460 171.05 -2.41 -36.15
CA ARG A 460 172.40 -2.85 -36.60
C ARG A 460 172.42 -3.44 -38.02
N LYS A 461 173.13 -2.72 -38.91
CA LYS A 461 173.67 -3.06 -40.26
C LYS A 461 172.61 -3.16 -41.38
N THR A 462 172.68 -2.44 -42.50
CA THR A 462 173.74 -1.68 -43.20
C THR A 462 173.14 -0.48 -43.91
#